data_AF-A0A5J4VXQ3-F1
#
_entry.id   AF-A0A5J4VXQ3-F1
#
_cell.length_a   1.000
_cell.length_b   1.000
_cell.length_c   1.000
_cell.angle_alpha   90.00
_cell.angle_beta   90.00
_cell.angle_gamma   90.00
#
_symmetry.space_group_name_H-M   'P 1'
#
loop_
_entity.id
_entity.type
_entity.pdbx_description
1 polymer ?
#
loop_
_entity_poly.entity_id
_entity_poly.type
_entity_poly.pdbx_seq_one_letter_code
_entity_poly.pdbx_strand_id
1 'polypeptide(L)'
;MESQEKPNINQIVRQLNIQISINLHLGGAPAGPTRTRKTETTEDLAKAVAVKCVVSNCSESLKVNAMGKFFKGLAMTGAWSSTIQNAAMDGLQQFRFEDDEISLIPTCTYFITMNADYAGRTELPDNLKALFRPVSMMIPDYALNAEIRLFSFGFKEEYALSKKMVATFKLSSEQLSSQDYYDFGMRAVNTVISAAGNLKHDFPDESEELLLLKVLRDTNIPKFLADDIPLFKGIVSDLFPGVQPMVVDYGALEKSLIEVAQGAGLQAREQFSTKCLQVFETAILRH
;
A
#
# COMPACT_ATOMS: atom_id res chain seq x y z
N MET A 1 13.11 -26.51 16.26
CA MET A 1 13.45 -26.68 14.84
C MET A 1 13.36 -25.30 14.22
N GLU A 2 14.50 -24.66 14.00
CA GLU A 2 14.60 -23.36 13.33
C GLU A 2 14.00 -23.49 11.93
N SER A 3 12.82 -22.93 11.72
CA SER A 3 12.35 -22.62 10.37
C SER A 3 13.24 -21.50 9.86
N GLN A 4 14.31 -21.85 9.15
CA GLN A 4 15.05 -20.88 8.36
C GLN A 4 14.07 -20.24 7.38
N GLU A 5 13.68 -19.00 7.66
CA GLU A 5 12.96 -18.13 6.74
C GLU A 5 13.75 -18.08 5.44
N LYS A 6 13.26 -18.79 4.43
CA LYS A 6 13.81 -18.65 3.08
C LYS A 6 13.34 -17.29 2.59
N PRO A 7 14.24 -16.33 2.32
CA PRO A 7 13.83 -15.05 1.79
C PRO A 7 13.09 -15.28 0.47
N ASN A 8 11.96 -14.59 0.30
CA ASN A 8 11.11 -14.73 -0.88
C ASN A 8 11.97 -14.41 -2.12
N ILE A 9 12.28 -15.43 -2.93
CA ILE A 9 13.17 -15.35 -4.10
C ILE A 9 12.79 -14.16 -4.99
N ASN A 10 11.49 -13.86 -5.11
CA ASN A 10 11.01 -12.74 -5.91
C ASN A 10 11.39 -11.37 -5.35
N GLN A 11 11.49 -11.19 -4.03
CA GLN A 11 11.98 -9.94 -3.43
C GLN A 11 13.47 -9.76 -3.66
N ILE A 12 14.27 -10.82 -3.49
CA ILE A 12 15.71 -10.79 -3.77
C ILE A 12 15.96 -10.47 -5.24
N VAL A 13 15.25 -11.11 -6.16
CA VAL A 13 15.38 -10.87 -7.60
C VAL A 13 15.04 -9.42 -7.97
N ARG A 14 14.08 -8.78 -7.28
CA ARG A 14 13.76 -7.35 -7.50
C ARG A 14 14.91 -6.46 -7.05
N GLN A 15 15.40 -6.65 -5.82
CA GLN A 15 16.50 -5.83 -5.29
C GLN A 15 17.79 -6.03 -6.10
N LEU A 16 18.09 -7.26 -6.51
CA LEU A 16 19.23 -7.56 -7.39
C LEU A 16 19.10 -6.85 -8.74
N ASN A 17 17.93 -6.87 -9.38
CA ASN A 17 17.76 -6.18 -10.66
C ASN A 17 17.91 -4.67 -10.54
N ILE A 18 17.49 -4.09 -9.42
CA ILE A 18 17.72 -2.68 -9.12
C ILE A 18 19.21 -2.40 -8.87
N GLN A 19 19.91 -3.23 -8.11
CA GLN A 19 21.34 -3.06 -7.88
C GLN A 19 22.15 -3.20 -9.18
N ILE A 20 21.74 -4.11 -10.07
CA ILE A 20 22.33 -4.28 -11.40
C ILE A 20 22.13 -3.02 -12.25
N SER A 21 20.98 -2.32 -12.18
CA SER A 21 20.81 -1.08 -12.95
C SER A 21 21.81 -0.01 -12.51
N ILE A 22 22.04 0.12 -11.19
CA ILE A 22 23.03 1.05 -10.62
C ILE A 22 24.45 0.70 -11.14
N ASN A 23 24.85 -0.57 -11.09
CA ASN A 23 26.16 -1.01 -11.59
C ASN A 23 26.34 -0.77 -13.10
N LEU A 24 25.25 -0.73 -13.86
CA LEU A 24 25.25 -0.46 -15.30
C LEU A 24 25.12 1.04 -15.62
N HIS A 25 25.13 1.93 -14.62
CA HIS A 25 24.91 3.36 -14.80
C HIS A 25 23.55 3.70 -15.46
N LEU A 26 22.55 2.83 -15.26
CA LEU A 26 21.18 2.99 -15.75
C LEU A 26 20.23 3.32 -14.60
N GLY A 27 19.16 4.07 -14.90
CA GLY A 27 18.03 4.17 -13.98
C GLY A 27 17.30 2.83 -13.88
N GLY A 28 16.48 2.65 -12.84
CA GLY A 28 15.56 1.50 -12.78
C GLY A 28 14.13 1.89 -13.11
N ALA A 29 13.40 1.02 -13.79
CA ALA A 29 11.98 1.20 -14.08
C ALA A 29 11.13 0.07 -13.49
N PRO A 30 10.87 0.04 -12.16
CA PRO A 30 9.87 -0.83 -11.57
C PRO A 30 8.49 -0.63 -12.21
N ALA A 31 7.99 -1.66 -12.86
CA ALA A 31 6.73 -1.67 -13.60
C ALA A 31 5.90 -2.91 -13.25
N GLY A 32 4.58 -2.76 -13.20
CA GLY A 32 3.66 -3.85 -12.88
C GLY A 32 2.29 -3.34 -12.49
N PRO A 33 1.36 -4.24 -12.09
CA PRO A 33 0.00 -3.86 -11.74
C PRO A 33 -0.07 -2.79 -10.65
N THR A 34 -1.20 -2.09 -10.56
CA THR A 34 -1.42 -1.17 -9.44
C THR A 34 -1.29 -1.91 -8.09
N ARG A 35 -0.81 -1.21 -7.06
CA ARG A 35 -0.72 -1.73 -5.67
C ARG A 35 0.32 -2.84 -5.45
N THR A 36 1.36 -2.90 -6.28
CA THR A 36 2.52 -3.80 -6.11
C THR A 36 3.72 -3.20 -5.37
N ARG A 37 3.50 -2.12 -4.60
CA ARG A 37 4.51 -1.43 -3.76
C ARG A 37 5.77 -1.01 -4.52
N LYS A 38 5.62 -0.52 -5.76
CA LYS A 38 6.75 -0.21 -6.66
C LYS A 38 7.62 0.91 -6.10
N THR A 39 6.98 2.00 -5.69
CA THR A 39 7.66 3.19 -5.15
C THR A 39 8.26 2.88 -3.79
N GLU A 40 7.50 2.22 -2.92
CA GLU A 40 7.95 1.82 -1.58
C GLU A 40 9.16 0.89 -1.64
N THR A 41 9.24 -0.01 -2.64
CA THR A 41 10.44 -0.88 -2.82
C THR A 41 11.70 -0.06 -3.12
N THR A 42 11.58 1.02 -3.90
CA THR A 42 12.71 1.92 -4.19
C THR A 42 13.10 2.75 -2.96
N GLU A 43 12.12 3.24 -2.21
CA GLU A 43 12.34 3.97 -0.95
C GLU A 43 13.04 3.09 0.09
N ASP A 44 12.56 1.86 0.28
CA ASP A 44 13.13 0.89 1.23
C ASP A 44 14.57 0.53 0.87
N LEU A 45 14.87 0.35 -0.43
CA LEU A 45 16.23 0.12 -0.89
C LEU A 45 17.14 1.32 -0.59
N ALA A 46 16.71 2.53 -0.94
CA ALA A 46 17.48 3.74 -0.68
C ALA A 46 17.79 3.90 0.82
N LYS A 47 16.79 3.64 1.67
CA LYS A 47 16.96 3.62 3.13
C LYS A 47 17.97 2.56 3.58
N ALA A 48 17.93 1.35 3.02
CA ALA A 48 18.85 0.27 3.36
C ALA A 48 20.31 0.59 3.02
N VAL A 49 20.56 1.41 1.98
CA VAL A 49 21.90 1.87 1.60
C VAL A 49 22.24 3.28 2.12
N ALA A 50 21.44 3.81 3.07
CA ALA A 50 21.60 5.13 3.67
C ALA A 50 21.63 6.30 2.66
N VAL A 51 20.88 6.18 1.56
CA VAL A 51 20.70 7.22 0.54
C VAL A 51 19.36 7.91 0.74
N LYS A 52 19.35 9.24 0.68
CA LYS A 52 18.12 10.04 0.73
C LYS A 52 17.29 9.81 -0.53
N CYS A 53 16.11 9.19 -0.38
CA CYS A 53 15.14 9.07 -1.45
C CYS A 53 14.24 10.31 -1.49
N VAL A 54 14.07 10.91 -2.67
CA VAL A 54 13.11 11.99 -2.91
C VAL A 54 12.09 11.49 -3.92
N VAL A 55 10.83 11.37 -3.48
CA VAL A 55 9.73 10.94 -4.34
C VAL A 55 8.94 12.17 -4.80
N SER A 56 8.77 12.29 -6.10
CA SER A 56 7.98 13.35 -6.73
C SER A 56 6.94 12.74 -7.65
N ASN A 57 5.69 13.15 -7.48
CA ASN A 57 4.61 12.76 -8.37
C ASN A 57 4.62 13.65 -9.63
N CYS A 58 4.53 13.03 -10.80
CA CYS A 58 4.35 13.75 -12.06
C CYS A 58 2.87 14.17 -12.22
N SER A 59 2.63 15.44 -12.51
CA SER A 59 1.33 16.06 -12.73
C SER A 59 1.39 16.97 -13.96
N GLU A 60 0.24 17.25 -14.56
CA GLU A 60 0.14 18.12 -15.76
C GLU A 60 0.65 19.55 -15.52
N SER A 61 0.70 19.99 -14.27
CA SER A 61 1.23 21.29 -13.86
C SER A 61 2.77 21.40 -13.92
N LEU A 62 3.50 20.29 -14.10
CA LEU A 62 4.96 20.29 -14.17
C LEU A 62 5.46 20.77 -15.53
N LYS A 63 5.91 22.03 -15.57
CA LYS A 63 6.55 22.64 -16.74
C LYS A 63 8.01 22.21 -16.86
N VAL A 64 8.54 22.22 -18.09
CA VAL A 64 9.95 21.90 -18.40
C VAL A 64 10.92 22.70 -17.52
N ASN A 65 10.70 24.00 -17.34
CA ASN A 65 11.57 24.85 -16.52
C ASN A 65 11.58 24.44 -15.03
N ALA A 66 10.46 23.92 -14.51
CA ALA A 66 10.40 23.42 -13.14
C ALA A 66 11.15 22.09 -13.03
N MET A 67 11.02 21.22 -14.04
CA MET A 67 11.80 19.98 -14.13
C MET A 67 13.30 20.23 -14.29
N GLY A 68 13.72 21.21 -15.09
CA GLY A 68 15.13 21.60 -15.23
C GLY A 68 15.73 22.03 -13.89
N LYS A 69 15.04 22.90 -13.15
CA LYS A 69 15.44 23.28 -11.78
C LYS A 69 15.47 22.09 -10.81
N PHE A 70 14.48 21.20 -10.90
CA PHE A 70 14.42 19.99 -10.09
C PHE A 70 15.61 19.07 -10.38
N PHE A 71 15.89 18.79 -11.66
CA PHE A 71 17.03 17.97 -12.06
C PHE A 71 18.38 18.62 -11.75
N LYS A 72 18.49 19.94 -11.84
CA LYS A 72 19.70 20.68 -11.44
C LYS A 72 19.97 20.52 -9.95
N GLY A 73 18.94 20.71 -9.11
CA GLY A 73 19.05 20.49 -7.66
C GLY A 73 19.37 19.03 -7.33
N LEU A 74 18.70 18.09 -8.02
CA LEU A 74 18.97 16.67 -7.91
C LEU A 74 20.41 16.34 -8.29
N ALA A 75 20.92 16.80 -9.43
CA ALA A 75 22.30 16.59 -9.88
C ALA A 75 23.32 17.05 -8.84
N MET A 76 23.12 18.24 -8.28
CA MET A 76 23.97 18.80 -7.21
C MET A 76 23.92 17.98 -5.92
N THR A 77 22.82 17.25 -5.68
CA THR A 77 22.65 16.36 -4.52
C THR A 77 22.87 14.88 -4.86
N GLY A 78 23.22 14.56 -6.11
CA GLY A 78 23.38 13.20 -6.60
C GLY A 78 22.08 12.48 -7.04
N ALA A 79 21.30 13.04 -7.98
CA ALA A 79 20.36 12.25 -8.84
C ALA A 79 20.59 12.39 -10.37
N TRP A 80 20.30 11.33 -11.14
CA TRP A 80 20.74 11.13 -12.54
C TRP A 80 19.76 11.71 -13.59
N SER A 81 20.33 12.09 -14.73
CA SER A 81 19.69 12.45 -16.00
C SER A 81 20.54 11.86 -17.14
N SER A 82 20.06 11.86 -18.38
CA SER A 82 20.85 11.35 -19.53
C SER A 82 22.19 12.06 -19.72
N THR A 83 22.25 13.36 -19.43
CA THR A 83 23.50 14.13 -19.48
C THR A 83 24.48 13.71 -18.37
N ILE A 84 23.94 13.41 -17.18
CA ILE A 84 24.70 12.90 -16.03
C ILE A 84 25.20 11.48 -16.29
N GLN A 85 24.40 10.65 -16.96
CA GLN A 85 24.76 9.30 -17.39
C GLN A 85 26.03 9.30 -18.22
N ASN A 86 26.03 10.09 -19.29
CA ASN A 86 27.18 10.20 -20.18
C ASN A 86 28.41 10.74 -19.43
N ALA A 87 28.24 11.80 -18.63
CA ALA A 87 29.34 12.36 -17.84
C ALA A 87 29.93 11.34 -16.84
N ALA A 88 29.10 10.50 -16.22
CA ALA A 88 29.53 9.44 -15.32
C ALA A 88 30.23 8.29 -16.06
N MET A 89 29.71 7.88 -17.21
CA MET A 89 30.35 6.87 -18.08
C MET A 89 31.71 7.34 -18.61
N ASP A 90 31.83 8.64 -18.88
CA ASP A 90 33.07 9.28 -19.33
C ASP A 90 34.04 9.60 -18.16
N GLY A 91 33.65 9.32 -16.91
CA GLY A 91 34.49 9.52 -15.72
C GLY A 91 34.73 11.00 -15.35
N LEU A 92 33.86 11.91 -15.79
CA LEU A 92 34.00 13.34 -15.54
C LEU A 92 33.71 13.68 -14.07
N GLN A 93 34.48 14.62 -13.50
CA GLN A 93 34.23 15.14 -12.14
C GLN A 93 33.25 16.33 -12.14
N GLN A 94 33.14 17.01 -13.28
CA GLN A 94 32.23 18.12 -13.52
C GLN A 94 31.69 18.03 -14.94
N PHE A 95 30.47 18.49 -15.13
CA PHE A 95 29.83 18.53 -16.45
C PHE A 95 28.93 19.75 -16.56
N ARG A 96 28.68 20.19 -17.79
CA ARG A 96 27.74 21.28 -18.05
C ARG A 96 26.32 20.72 -18.14
N PHE A 97 25.43 21.24 -17.31
CA PHE A 97 23.99 20.96 -17.36
C PHE A 97 23.25 22.26 -17.62
N GLU A 98 22.52 22.33 -18.74
CA GLU A 98 22.00 23.59 -19.27
C GLU A 98 23.13 24.62 -19.41
N ASP A 99 23.05 25.75 -18.71
CA ASP A 99 24.03 26.84 -18.77
C ASP A 99 25.02 26.83 -17.59
N ASP A 100 24.96 25.82 -16.71
CA ASP A 100 25.75 25.78 -15.48
C ASP A 100 26.72 24.60 -15.45
N GLU A 101 27.87 24.81 -14.80
CA GLU A 101 28.85 23.77 -14.53
C GLU A 101 28.58 23.16 -13.14
N ILE A 102 28.40 21.84 -13.09
CA ILE A 102 27.97 21.12 -11.89
C ILE A 102 28.94 19.98 -11.60
N SER A 103 29.29 19.80 -10.32
CA SER A 103 30.05 18.64 -9.86
C SER A 103 29.23 17.36 -9.95
N LEU A 104 29.84 16.31 -10.50
CA LEU A 104 29.25 14.99 -10.58
C LEU A 104 29.39 14.26 -9.24
N ILE A 105 28.29 13.71 -8.73
CA ILE A 105 28.30 12.76 -7.62
C ILE A 105 28.02 11.38 -8.22
N PRO A 106 28.98 10.43 -8.22
CA PRO A 106 28.84 9.15 -8.93
C PRO A 106 27.89 8.15 -8.23
N THR A 107 27.62 8.31 -6.92
CA THR A 107 26.74 7.43 -6.12
C THR A 107 25.23 7.67 -6.31
N CYS A 108 24.95 8.52 -7.28
CA CYS A 108 23.66 9.05 -7.65
C CYS A 108 22.83 7.93 -8.31
N THR A 109 21.49 7.97 -8.29
CA THR A 109 20.65 7.12 -9.18
C THR A 109 19.24 7.71 -9.29
N TYR A 110 18.41 7.19 -10.21
CA TYR A 110 17.03 7.62 -10.40
C TYR A 110 16.15 6.45 -10.83
N PHE A 111 14.90 6.49 -10.41
CA PHE A 111 13.92 5.46 -10.69
C PHE A 111 12.63 6.08 -11.19
N ILE A 112 11.99 5.39 -12.14
CA ILE A 112 10.62 5.70 -12.55
C ILE A 112 9.72 4.53 -12.17
N THR A 113 8.55 4.81 -11.61
CA THR A 113 7.56 3.78 -11.34
C THR A 113 6.35 3.97 -12.24
N MET A 114 6.04 2.95 -13.02
CA MET A 114 4.97 3.02 -14.00
C MET A 114 3.90 1.97 -13.69
N ASN A 115 2.63 2.38 -13.79
CA ASN A 115 1.50 1.47 -13.89
C ASN A 115 1.19 1.33 -15.39
N ALA A 116 1.77 0.33 -16.04
CA ALA A 116 1.72 0.18 -17.50
C ALA A 116 0.28 0.05 -18.03
N ASP A 117 -0.61 -0.57 -17.25
CA ASP A 117 -1.98 -0.91 -17.68
C ASP A 117 -3.04 0.10 -17.22
N TYR A 118 -2.63 1.27 -16.70
CA TYR A 118 -3.58 2.24 -16.16
C TYR A 118 -4.07 3.20 -17.25
N ALA A 119 -5.37 3.13 -17.56
CA ALA A 119 -6.01 3.97 -18.58
C ALA A 119 -5.75 5.47 -18.36
N GLY A 120 -5.53 6.19 -19.46
CA GLY A 120 -5.31 7.65 -19.44
C GLY A 120 -3.87 8.09 -19.16
N ARG A 121 -2.89 7.18 -19.15
CA ARG A 121 -1.46 7.53 -19.03
C ARG A 121 -0.76 7.48 -20.38
N THR A 122 0.14 8.44 -20.62
CA THR A 122 1.03 8.45 -21.78
C THR A 122 2.19 7.47 -21.55
N GLU A 123 2.48 6.64 -22.54
CA GLU A 123 3.69 5.83 -22.52
C GLU A 123 4.95 6.69 -22.57
N LEU A 124 6.01 6.19 -21.94
CA LEU A 124 7.31 6.82 -22.04
C LEU A 124 7.88 6.64 -23.46
N PRO A 125 8.42 7.70 -24.09
CA PRO A 125 9.15 7.59 -25.36
C PRO A 125 10.31 6.59 -25.32
N ASP A 126 10.60 5.91 -26.43
CA ASP A 126 11.60 4.83 -26.48
C ASP A 126 13.02 5.29 -26.15
N ASN A 127 13.39 6.50 -26.59
CA ASN A 127 14.67 7.11 -26.25
C ASN A 127 14.83 7.36 -24.74
N LEU A 128 13.73 7.60 -24.03
CA LEU A 128 13.73 7.73 -22.57
C LEU A 128 13.69 6.35 -21.90
N LYS A 129 12.91 5.39 -22.43
CA LYS A 129 12.88 4.00 -21.93
C LYS A 129 14.28 3.38 -21.94
N ALA A 130 15.10 3.66 -22.97
CA ALA A 130 16.46 3.15 -23.09
C ALA A 130 17.40 3.55 -21.92
N LEU A 131 17.08 4.63 -21.20
CA LEU A 131 17.88 5.09 -20.05
C LEU A 131 17.61 4.28 -18.77
N PHE A 132 16.60 3.38 -18.80
CA PHE A 132 16.17 2.60 -17.66
C PHE A 132 16.22 1.10 -17.92
N ARG A 133 16.63 0.35 -16.90
CA ARG A 133 16.45 -1.10 -16.86
C ARG A 133 15.03 -1.43 -16.37
N PRO A 134 14.19 -2.15 -17.13
CA PRO A 134 12.87 -2.54 -16.66
C PRO A 134 12.97 -3.55 -15.51
N VAL A 135 12.13 -3.38 -14.49
CA VAL A 135 12.02 -4.30 -13.35
C VAL A 135 10.57 -4.69 -13.15
N SER A 136 10.23 -5.96 -13.41
CA SER A 136 8.85 -6.43 -13.28
C SER A 136 8.47 -6.67 -11.82
N MET A 137 7.42 -5.99 -11.37
CA MET A 137 6.90 -6.01 -10.00
C MET A 137 5.58 -6.77 -9.97
N MET A 138 5.63 -8.00 -9.43
CA MET A 138 4.46 -8.87 -9.29
C MET A 138 3.68 -8.59 -8.00
N ILE A 139 2.41 -9.02 -7.97
CA ILE A 139 1.55 -9.00 -6.79
C ILE A 139 2.30 -9.66 -5.61
N PRO A 140 2.43 -8.96 -4.46
CA PRO A 140 3.10 -9.52 -3.30
C PRO A 140 2.31 -10.70 -2.71
N ASP A 141 2.98 -11.53 -1.91
CA ASP A 141 2.27 -12.52 -1.10
C ASP A 141 1.53 -11.79 0.03
N TYR A 142 0.20 -11.76 -0.05
CA TYR A 142 -0.63 -11.04 0.92
C TYR A 142 -0.58 -11.71 2.29
N ALA A 143 -0.46 -13.05 2.34
CA ALA A 143 -0.49 -13.81 3.58
C ALA A 143 0.81 -13.59 4.36
N LEU A 144 1.95 -13.70 3.68
CA LEU A 144 3.25 -13.40 4.31
C LEU A 144 3.33 -11.95 4.78
N ASN A 145 2.83 -10.99 3.99
CA ASN A 145 2.84 -9.59 4.40
C ASN A 145 1.93 -9.35 5.61
N ALA A 146 0.76 -9.99 5.64
CA ALA A 146 -0.17 -9.93 6.75
C ALA A 146 0.41 -10.55 8.03
N GLU A 147 1.03 -11.72 7.91
CA GLU A 147 1.67 -12.45 9.00
C GLU A 147 2.72 -11.58 9.71
N ILE A 148 3.70 -11.06 8.97
CA ILE A 148 4.77 -10.21 9.53
C ILE A 148 4.18 -8.99 10.23
N ARG A 149 3.15 -8.36 9.65
CA ARG A 149 2.54 -7.17 10.25
C ARG A 149 1.73 -7.51 11.50
N LEU A 150 0.95 -8.59 11.49
CA LEU A 150 0.20 -9.04 12.66
C LEU A 150 1.16 -9.40 13.80
N PHE A 151 2.25 -10.13 13.48
CA PHE A 151 3.33 -10.42 14.43
C PHE A 151 3.91 -9.14 15.06
N SER A 152 4.16 -8.11 14.24
CA SER A 152 4.70 -6.84 14.72
C SER A 152 3.74 -6.08 15.66
N PHE A 153 2.45 -6.39 15.62
CA PHE A 153 1.44 -5.87 16.55
C PHE A 153 1.24 -6.76 17.79
N GLY A 154 2.03 -7.83 17.93
CA GLY A 154 1.99 -8.73 19.10
C GLY A 154 0.93 -9.83 19.02
N PHE A 155 0.42 -10.14 17.83
CA PHE A 155 -0.36 -11.35 17.61
C PHE A 155 0.54 -12.60 17.77
N LYS A 156 -0.02 -13.65 18.37
CA LYS A 156 0.61 -14.96 18.60
C LYS A 156 0.10 -16.04 17.64
N GLU A 157 -1.08 -15.83 17.05
CA GLU A 157 -1.70 -16.72 16.06
C GLU A 157 -1.60 -16.15 14.63
N GLU A 158 -0.60 -15.28 14.39
CA GLU A 158 -0.43 -14.48 13.18
C GLU A 158 -0.46 -15.31 11.89
N TYR A 159 0.13 -16.51 11.91
CA TYR A 159 0.24 -17.39 10.75
C TYR A 159 -1.11 -17.96 10.32
N ALA A 160 -1.93 -18.38 11.28
CA ALA A 160 -3.26 -18.90 10.99
C ALA A 160 -4.21 -17.76 10.59
N LEU A 161 -4.13 -16.64 11.30
CA LEU A 161 -4.98 -15.47 11.11
C LEU A 161 -4.70 -14.74 9.78
N SER A 162 -3.44 -14.63 9.36
CA SER A 162 -3.07 -14.04 8.07
C SER A 162 -3.69 -14.80 6.90
N LYS A 163 -3.66 -16.14 6.95
CA LYS A 163 -4.26 -17.00 5.93
C LYS A 163 -5.77 -16.89 5.89
N LYS A 164 -6.44 -16.91 7.06
CA LYS A 164 -7.90 -16.71 7.15
C LYS A 164 -8.31 -15.35 6.57
N MET A 165 -7.58 -14.29 6.91
CA MET A 165 -7.85 -12.95 6.38
C MET A 165 -7.70 -12.88 4.86
N VAL A 166 -6.59 -13.40 4.31
CA VAL A 166 -6.36 -13.37 2.86
C VAL A 166 -7.36 -14.27 2.13
N ALA A 167 -7.70 -15.43 2.67
CA ALA A 167 -8.75 -16.29 2.14
C ALA A 167 -10.10 -15.57 2.13
N THR A 168 -10.43 -14.81 3.17
CA THR A 168 -11.67 -14.00 3.23
C THR A 168 -11.73 -13.02 2.07
N PHE A 169 -10.67 -12.25 1.82
CA PHE A 169 -10.62 -11.30 0.71
C PHE A 169 -10.64 -11.97 -0.66
N LYS A 170 -9.94 -13.10 -0.81
CA LYS A 170 -9.94 -13.88 -2.05
C LYS A 170 -11.33 -14.41 -2.38
N LEU A 171 -11.95 -15.14 -1.46
CA LEU A 171 -13.31 -15.68 -1.64
C LEU A 171 -14.31 -14.55 -1.85
N SER A 172 -14.14 -13.42 -1.16
CA SER A 172 -15.00 -12.25 -1.36
C SER A 172 -14.90 -11.71 -2.79
N SER A 173 -13.68 -11.65 -3.36
CA SER A 173 -13.48 -11.21 -4.75
C SER A 173 -14.01 -12.17 -5.80
N GLU A 174 -14.15 -13.46 -5.44
CA GLU A 174 -14.60 -14.53 -6.35
C GLU A 174 -16.12 -14.77 -6.28
N GLN A 175 -16.76 -14.49 -5.13
CA GLN A 175 -18.15 -14.87 -4.86
C GLN A 175 -19.14 -13.70 -4.75
N LEU A 176 -18.68 -12.49 -4.39
CA LEU A 176 -19.56 -11.32 -4.30
C LEU A 176 -19.80 -10.73 -5.69
N SER A 177 -20.84 -9.92 -5.81
CA SER A 177 -21.09 -9.17 -7.04
C SER A 177 -19.91 -8.26 -7.41
N SER A 178 -19.65 -8.12 -8.71
CA SER A 178 -18.61 -7.21 -9.20
C SER A 178 -19.09 -5.77 -9.09
N GLN A 179 -18.39 -4.96 -8.29
CA GLN A 179 -18.67 -3.53 -8.10
C GLN A 179 -17.39 -2.71 -8.25
N ASP A 180 -17.47 -1.57 -8.92
CA ASP A 180 -16.30 -0.70 -9.18
C ASP A 180 -15.63 -0.17 -7.89
N TYR A 181 -16.40 -0.06 -6.82
CA TYR A 181 -15.96 0.45 -5.52
C TYR A 181 -15.55 -0.64 -4.53
N TYR A 182 -15.69 -1.93 -4.89
CA TYR A 182 -15.16 -3.01 -4.07
C TYR A 182 -13.63 -3.07 -4.19
N ASP A 183 -12.96 -3.20 -3.05
CA ASP A 183 -11.50 -3.28 -2.98
C ASP A 183 -11.11 -4.45 -2.08
N PHE A 184 -10.58 -5.49 -2.72
CA PHE A 184 -10.05 -6.69 -2.07
C PHE A 184 -8.52 -6.78 -2.19
N GLY A 185 -7.86 -5.69 -2.61
CA GLY A 185 -6.41 -5.64 -2.79
C GLY A 185 -5.65 -5.28 -1.51
N MET A 186 -4.33 -5.07 -1.65
CA MET A 186 -3.45 -4.78 -0.50
C MET A 186 -3.85 -3.59 0.37
N ARG A 187 -4.55 -2.58 -0.15
CA ARG A 187 -5.01 -1.45 0.69
C ARG A 187 -6.09 -1.89 1.68
N ALA A 188 -7.02 -2.75 1.26
CA ALA A 188 -8.04 -3.31 2.14
C ALA A 188 -7.40 -4.20 3.21
N VAL A 189 -6.49 -5.09 2.81
CA VAL A 189 -5.68 -5.92 3.72
C VAL A 189 -4.93 -5.06 4.74
N ASN A 190 -4.24 -4.00 4.28
CA ASN A 190 -3.50 -3.10 5.18
C ASN A 190 -4.40 -2.34 6.16
N THR A 191 -5.61 -1.98 5.74
CA THR A 191 -6.60 -1.30 6.60
C THR A 191 -7.01 -2.23 7.74
N VAL A 192 -7.36 -3.49 7.42
CA VAL A 192 -7.73 -4.50 8.42
C VAL A 192 -6.60 -4.77 9.39
N ILE A 193 -5.36 -4.97 8.90
CA ILE A 193 -4.24 -5.27 9.79
C ILE A 193 -3.95 -4.13 10.78
N SER A 194 -3.98 -2.88 10.29
CA SER A 194 -3.67 -1.72 11.15
C SER A 194 -4.77 -1.52 12.21
N ALA A 195 -6.02 -1.68 11.81
CA ALA A 195 -7.16 -1.63 12.72
C ALA A 195 -7.14 -2.79 13.75
N ALA A 196 -6.79 -4.00 13.33
CA ALA A 196 -6.63 -5.15 14.23
C ALA A 196 -5.46 -4.96 15.21
N GLY A 197 -4.36 -4.34 14.77
CA GLY A 197 -3.24 -3.97 15.63
C GLY A 197 -3.62 -2.97 16.72
N ASN A 198 -4.37 -1.91 16.37
CA ASN A 198 -4.88 -0.96 17.35
C ASN A 198 -5.85 -1.64 18.33
N LEU A 199 -6.74 -2.49 17.83
CA LEU A 199 -7.68 -3.21 18.69
C LEU A 199 -6.99 -4.19 19.64
N LYS A 200 -5.89 -4.84 19.20
CA LYS A 200 -5.04 -5.68 20.06
C LYS A 200 -4.36 -4.89 21.17
N HIS A 201 -3.97 -3.65 20.89
CA HIS A 201 -3.43 -2.76 21.92
C HIS A 201 -4.48 -2.39 22.98
N ASP A 202 -5.71 -2.09 22.54
CA ASP A 202 -6.80 -1.70 23.44
C ASP A 202 -7.37 -2.89 24.23
N PHE A 203 -7.33 -4.10 23.65
CA PHE A 203 -7.84 -5.33 24.22
C PHE A 203 -6.77 -6.45 24.18
N PRO A 204 -5.72 -6.36 25.02
CA PRO A 204 -4.55 -7.25 24.93
C PRO A 204 -4.86 -8.71 25.24
N ASP A 205 -5.82 -8.97 26.14
CA ASP A 205 -6.17 -10.31 26.62
C ASP A 205 -7.30 -10.97 25.81
N GLU A 206 -7.91 -10.24 24.88
CA GLU A 206 -8.98 -10.77 24.05
C GLU A 206 -8.47 -11.75 22.98
N SER A 207 -9.37 -12.63 22.54
CA SER A 207 -9.08 -13.61 21.50
C SER A 207 -8.69 -12.90 20.20
N GLU A 208 -7.48 -13.18 19.71
CA GLU A 208 -6.94 -12.59 18.48
C GLU A 208 -7.81 -12.89 17.26
N GLU A 209 -8.41 -14.07 17.23
CA GLU A 209 -9.36 -14.48 16.20
C GLU A 209 -10.63 -13.61 16.23
N LEU A 210 -11.15 -13.32 17.41
CA LEU A 210 -12.33 -12.47 17.61
C LEU A 210 -12.04 -11.01 17.27
N LEU A 211 -10.86 -10.50 17.64
CA LEU A 211 -10.41 -9.15 17.26
C LEU A 211 -10.31 -9.00 15.75
N LEU A 212 -9.67 -9.96 15.07
CA LEU A 212 -9.53 -9.91 13.62
C LEU A 212 -10.88 -10.05 12.91
N LEU A 213 -11.74 -10.95 13.39
CA LEU A 213 -13.10 -11.13 12.88
C LEU A 213 -13.92 -9.83 12.96
N LYS A 214 -13.88 -9.15 14.12
CA LYS A 214 -14.56 -7.87 14.30
C LYS A 214 -14.12 -6.87 13.24
N VAL A 215 -12.81 -6.63 13.14
CA VAL A 215 -12.26 -5.65 12.20
C VAL A 215 -12.56 -6.01 10.75
N LEU A 216 -12.46 -7.29 10.38
CA LEU A 216 -12.83 -7.76 9.04
C LEU A 216 -14.28 -7.43 8.69
N ARG A 217 -15.21 -7.58 9.64
CA ARG A 217 -16.62 -7.26 9.43
C ARG A 217 -16.86 -5.76 9.37
N ASP A 218 -16.36 -5.02 10.35
CA ASP A 218 -16.63 -3.58 10.51
C ASP A 218 -16.04 -2.78 9.33
N THR A 219 -14.88 -3.21 8.81
CA THR A 219 -14.25 -2.53 7.66
C THR A 219 -14.88 -2.85 6.31
N ASN A 220 -15.65 -3.93 6.17
CA ASN A 220 -16.13 -4.41 4.87
C ASN A 220 -17.65 -4.38 4.72
N ILE A 221 -18.42 -4.77 5.74
CA ILE A 221 -19.88 -4.76 5.70
C ILE A 221 -20.46 -3.39 5.28
N PRO A 222 -19.95 -2.24 5.73
CA PRO A 222 -20.50 -0.94 5.33
C PRO A 222 -20.43 -0.67 3.83
N LYS A 223 -19.53 -1.35 3.11
CA LYS A 223 -19.30 -1.18 1.67
C LYS A 223 -20.18 -2.09 0.83
N PHE A 224 -20.63 -3.23 1.37
CA PHE A 224 -21.29 -4.24 0.57
C PHE A 224 -22.77 -3.93 0.32
N LEU A 225 -23.25 -4.39 -0.84
CA LEU A 225 -24.68 -4.43 -1.15
C LEU A 225 -25.41 -5.38 -0.20
N ALA A 226 -26.70 -5.13 -0.01
CA ALA A 226 -27.54 -5.92 0.89
C ALA A 226 -27.51 -7.42 0.55
N ASP A 227 -27.50 -7.76 -0.74
CA ASP A 227 -27.49 -9.15 -1.22
C ASP A 227 -26.12 -9.84 -1.07
N ASP A 228 -25.03 -9.07 -1.02
CA ASP A 228 -23.67 -9.59 -0.82
C ASP A 228 -23.34 -9.80 0.67
N ILE A 229 -24.02 -9.10 1.58
CA ILE A 229 -23.78 -9.22 3.03
C ILE A 229 -24.00 -10.67 3.55
N PRO A 230 -25.07 -11.40 3.18
CA PRO A 230 -25.24 -12.80 3.55
C PRO A 230 -24.11 -13.70 3.03
N LEU A 231 -23.67 -13.50 1.78
CA LEU A 231 -22.56 -14.26 1.19
C LEU A 231 -21.26 -14.03 1.95
N PHE A 232 -20.92 -12.77 2.23
CA PHE A 232 -19.76 -12.42 3.03
C PHE A 232 -19.82 -13.01 4.44
N LYS A 233 -20.99 -12.95 5.10
CA LYS A 233 -21.19 -13.59 6.41
C LYS A 233 -20.98 -15.10 6.36
N GLY A 234 -21.40 -15.76 5.28
CA GLY A 234 -21.13 -17.18 5.04
C GLY A 234 -19.63 -17.49 4.95
N ILE A 235 -18.91 -16.77 4.08
CA ILE A 235 -17.45 -16.89 3.92
C ILE A 235 -16.73 -16.73 5.27
N VAL A 236 -17.12 -15.71 6.03
CA VAL A 236 -16.54 -15.43 7.35
C VAL A 236 -16.86 -16.54 8.35
N SER A 237 -18.09 -17.04 8.39
CA SER A 237 -18.49 -18.13 9.27
C SER A 237 -17.73 -19.43 8.99
N ASP A 238 -17.45 -19.72 7.72
CA ASP A 238 -16.70 -20.92 7.32
C ASP A 238 -15.22 -20.81 7.71
N LEU A 239 -14.63 -19.61 7.64
CA LEU A 239 -13.23 -19.37 7.97
C LEU A 239 -12.97 -19.16 9.47
N PHE A 240 -13.97 -18.71 10.22
CA PHE A 240 -13.92 -18.42 11.66
C PHE A 240 -15.00 -19.20 12.42
N PRO A 241 -14.95 -20.56 12.42
CA PRO A 241 -16.02 -21.38 12.95
C PRO A 241 -16.13 -21.23 14.48
N GLY A 242 -17.36 -21.00 14.97
CA GLY A 242 -17.64 -20.89 16.40
C GLY A 242 -17.26 -19.56 17.05
N VAL A 243 -16.72 -18.61 16.27
CA VAL A 243 -16.35 -17.28 16.77
C VAL A 243 -17.52 -16.32 16.59
N GLN A 244 -18.05 -15.83 17.70
CA GLN A 244 -19.10 -14.81 17.67
C GLN A 244 -18.46 -13.42 17.58
N PRO A 245 -19.02 -12.51 16.78
CA PRO A 245 -18.53 -11.15 16.72
C PRO A 245 -18.68 -10.43 18.05
N MET A 246 -17.63 -9.73 18.49
CA MET A 246 -17.71 -8.85 19.65
C MET A 246 -18.77 -7.76 19.41
N VAL A 247 -19.70 -7.63 20.37
CA VAL A 247 -20.65 -6.53 20.41
C VAL A 247 -20.01 -5.41 21.23
N VAL A 248 -19.74 -4.27 20.58
CA VAL A 248 -19.27 -3.07 21.28
C VAL A 248 -20.49 -2.26 21.69
N ASP A 249 -20.57 -1.94 22.97
CA ASP A 249 -21.60 -1.05 23.50
C ASP A 249 -21.20 0.41 23.27
N TYR A 250 -21.88 1.06 22.33
CA TYR A 250 -21.72 2.49 22.03
C TYR A 250 -22.64 3.37 22.87
N GLY A 251 -23.26 2.86 23.93
CA GLY A 251 -24.48 3.36 24.57
C GLY A 251 -24.62 4.89 24.69
N ALA A 252 -23.58 5.62 25.11
CA ALA A 252 -23.65 7.08 25.19
C ALA A 252 -23.78 7.76 23.81
N LEU A 253 -23.05 7.27 22.80
CA LEU A 253 -23.11 7.75 21.43
C LEU A 253 -24.45 7.38 20.78
N GLU A 254 -24.89 6.13 20.93
CA GLU A 254 -26.16 5.68 20.35
C GLU A 254 -27.35 6.46 20.92
N LYS A 255 -27.38 6.66 22.24
CA LYS A 255 -28.41 7.46 22.90
C LYS A 255 -28.40 8.91 22.40
N SER A 256 -27.22 9.52 22.31
CA SER A 256 -27.08 10.90 21.83
C SER A 256 -27.51 11.05 20.36
N LEU A 257 -27.22 10.06 19.51
CA LEU A 257 -27.67 10.05 18.11
C LEU A 257 -29.19 10.07 18.01
N ILE A 258 -29.88 9.28 18.84
CA ILE A 258 -31.35 9.22 18.86
C ILE A 258 -31.94 10.55 19.36
N GLU A 259 -31.41 11.11 20.44
CA GLU A 259 -31.87 12.39 21.01
C GLU A 259 -31.72 13.54 20.02
N VAL A 260 -30.57 13.65 19.35
CA VAL A 260 -30.31 14.69 18.34
C VAL A 260 -31.22 14.52 17.12
N ALA A 261 -31.41 13.29 16.63
CA ALA A 261 -32.28 13.02 15.50
C ALA A 261 -33.74 13.39 15.81
N GLN A 262 -34.23 13.05 16.99
CA GLN A 262 -35.58 13.43 17.45
C GLN A 262 -35.71 14.95 17.61
N GLY A 263 -34.71 15.62 18.19
CA GLY A 263 -34.67 17.08 18.32
C GLY A 263 -34.68 17.82 16.98
N ALA A 264 -34.13 17.20 15.92
CA ALA A 264 -34.17 17.71 14.55
C ALA A 264 -35.46 17.34 13.78
N GLY A 265 -36.41 16.64 14.41
CA GLY A 265 -37.65 16.17 13.77
C GLY A 265 -37.46 15.00 12.79
N LEU A 266 -36.35 14.25 12.90
CA LEU A 266 -36.05 13.09 12.07
C LEU A 266 -36.55 11.77 12.70
N GLN A 267 -36.76 10.75 11.87
CA GLN A 267 -37.07 9.40 12.33
C GLN A 267 -35.79 8.60 12.62
N ALA A 268 -35.44 8.45 13.90
CA ALA A 268 -34.31 7.63 14.35
C ALA A 268 -34.62 6.12 14.27
N ARG A 269 -34.76 5.58 13.05
CA ARG A 269 -34.89 4.13 12.83
C ARG A 269 -33.57 3.43 13.14
N GLU A 270 -33.61 2.15 13.50
CA GLU A 270 -32.41 1.34 13.81
C GLU A 270 -31.34 1.38 12.69
N GLN A 271 -31.75 1.36 11.43
CA GLN A 271 -30.85 1.48 10.28
C GLN A 271 -30.09 2.81 10.25
N PHE A 272 -30.72 3.90 10.70
CA PHE A 272 -30.08 5.21 10.79
C PHE A 272 -28.97 5.18 11.85
N SER A 273 -29.28 4.71 13.06
CA SER A 273 -28.29 4.58 14.15
C SER A 273 -27.13 3.67 13.74
N THR A 274 -27.44 2.50 13.15
CA THR A 274 -26.42 1.57 12.65
C THR A 274 -25.51 2.22 11.61
N LYS A 275 -26.06 3.00 10.67
CA LYS A 275 -25.24 3.67 9.65
C LYS A 275 -24.40 4.81 10.23
N CYS A 276 -24.92 5.58 11.18
CA CYS A 276 -24.15 6.59 11.89
C CYS A 276 -22.95 5.97 12.63
N LEU A 277 -23.16 4.84 13.31
CA LEU A 277 -22.08 4.10 13.99
C LEU A 277 -21.04 3.57 12.99
N GLN A 278 -21.47 2.97 11.87
CA GLN A 278 -20.55 2.51 10.82
C GLN A 278 -19.71 3.66 10.23
N VAL A 279 -20.29 4.85 10.06
CA VAL A 279 -19.56 6.03 9.59
C VAL A 279 -18.54 6.48 10.64
N PHE A 280 -18.92 6.51 11.92
CA PHE A 280 -18.02 6.84 13.02
C PHE A 280 -16.82 5.87 13.11
N GLU A 281 -17.08 4.56 13.08
CA GLU A 281 -16.03 3.54 13.06
C GLU A 281 -15.11 3.71 11.83
N THR A 282 -15.70 3.92 10.65
CA THR A 282 -14.91 4.11 9.41
C THR A 282 -14.04 5.36 9.49
N ALA A 283 -14.52 6.43 10.14
CA ALA A 283 -13.77 7.66 10.31
C ALA A 283 -12.55 7.48 11.22
N ILE A 284 -12.69 6.73 12.32
CA ILE A 284 -11.59 6.40 13.23
C ILE A 284 -10.50 5.56 12.54
N LEU A 285 -10.90 4.67 11.63
CA LEU A 285 -9.98 3.73 11.00
C LEU A 285 -9.18 4.30 9.81
N ARG A 286 -9.57 5.45 9.25
CA ARG A 286 -9.03 5.96 7.97
C ARG A 286 -8.38 7.34 8.03
N HIS A 287 -8.38 8.01 9.19
CA HIS A 287 -7.75 9.32 9.41
C HIS A 287 -6.85 9.28 10.63
#